data_AF-A0A2N3IIV7-F1
#
_entry.id   AF-A0A2N3IIV7-F1
#
_cell.length_a   1.000
_cell.length_b   1.000
_cell.length_c   1.000
_cell.angle_alpha   90.00
_cell.angle_beta   90.00
_cell.angle_gamma   90.00
#
_symmetry.space_group_name_H-M   'P 1'
#
loop_
_entity.id
_entity.type
_entity.pdbx_description
1 polymer ?
#
loop_
_entity_poly.entity_id
_entity_poly.type
_entity_poly.pdbx_seq_one_letter_code
_entity_poly.pdbx_strand_id
1 'polypeptide(L)' 'MNALKIKEWCDANITPMAWQRIVMKNLDLFKAKGWGLAEANNPNAGMMLDTAMIDAIKNSIKEMYQMELPESVLA' A
#
# COMPACT_ATOMS: atom_id res chain seq x y z
N MET A 1 10.13 3.97 -0.62
CA MET A 1 9.25 3.73 -1.80
C MET A 1 8.02 4.59 -1.69
N ASN A 2 7.47 5.12 -2.78
CA ASN A 2 6.33 6.01 -2.73
C ASN A 2 5.00 5.22 -2.65
N ALA A 3 4.21 5.41 -1.60
CA ALA A 3 2.92 4.76 -1.42
C ALA A 3 1.90 5.08 -2.54
N LEU A 4 1.98 6.28 -3.13
CA LEU A 4 1.11 6.69 -4.23
C LEU A 4 1.25 5.78 -5.45
N LYS A 5 2.47 5.41 -5.84
CA LYS A 5 2.70 4.50 -6.98
C LYS A 5 2.03 3.14 -6.78
N ILE A 6 2.09 2.61 -5.55
CA ILE A 6 1.46 1.33 -5.22
C ILE A 6 -0.06 1.45 -5.26
N LYS A 7 -0.61 2.55 -4.74
CA LYS A 7 -2.05 2.82 -4.84
C LYS A 7 -2.50 2.90 -6.31
N GLU A 8 -1.81 3.66 -7.14
CA GLU A 8 -2.13 3.79 -8.57
C GLU A 8 -2.10 2.42 -9.28
N TRP A 9 -1.12 1.58 -8.95
CA TRP A 9 -1.08 0.22 -9.46
C TRP A 9 -2.27 -0.62 -8.97
N CYS A 10 -2.64 -0.54 -7.69
CA CYS A 10 -3.81 -1.25 -7.15
C CYS A 10 -5.11 -0.82 -7.84
N ASP A 11 -5.27 0.49 -8.08
CA ASP A 11 -6.45 1.06 -8.73
C ASP A 11 -6.58 0.58 -10.19
N ALA A 12 -5.45 0.43 -10.89
CA ALA A 12 -5.42 0.01 -12.30
C ALA A 12 -5.50 -1.52 -12.50
N ASN A 13 -4.99 -2.32 -11.56
CA ASN A 13 -4.76 -3.76 -11.77
C ASN A 13 -5.59 -4.68 -10.86
N ILE A 14 -6.13 -4.17 -9.77
CA ILE A 14 -6.93 -4.96 -8.81
C ILE A 14 -8.36 -4.43 -8.75
N THR A 15 -8.58 -3.37 -7.96
CA THR A 15 -9.84 -2.63 -7.86
C THR A 15 -9.56 -1.26 -7.23
N PRO A 16 -10.41 -0.24 -7.45
CA PRO A 16 -10.27 1.07 -6.77
C PRO A 16 -10.34 1.01 -5.23
N MET A 17 -10.86 -0.09 -4.66
CA MET A 17 -10.96 -0.30 -3.22
C MET A 17 -9.80 -1.12 -2.66
N ALA A 18 -8.90 -1.63 -3.51
CA ALA A 18 -7.87 -2.58 -3.10
C ALA A 18 -6.88 -1.94 -2.13
N TRP A 19 -6.43 -0.72 -2.45
CA TRP A 19 -5.52 0.04 -1.59
C TRP A 19 -6.14 0.30 -0.20
N GLN A 20 -7.39 0.76 -0.14
CA GLN A 20 -8.06 1.05 1.12
C GLN A 20 -8.15 -0.19 2.03
N ARG A 21 -8.43 -1.36 1.45
CA ARG A 21 -8.48 -2.63 2.18
C ARG A 21 -7.10 -3.06 2.70
N ILE A 22 -6.05 -2.85 1.90
CA ILE A 22 -4.66 -3.11 2.31
C ILE A 22 -4.26 -2.17 3.46
N VAL A 23 -4.61 -0.87 3.37
CA VAL A 23 -4.37 0.10 4.44
C VAL A 23 -5.08 -0.32 5.71
N MET A 24 -6.36 -0.71 5.63
CA MET A 24 -7.11 -1.18 6.81
C MET A 24 -6.47 -2.41 7.46
N LYS A 25 -6.03 -3.38 6.66
CA LYS A 25 -5.37 -4.59 7.17
C LYS A 25 -4.03 -4.28 7.86
N ASN A 26 -3.33 -3.24 7.43
CA ASN A 26 -2.03 -2.84 7.95
C ASN A 26 -2.09 -1.54 8.76
N LEU A 27 -3.27 -1.14 9.24
CA LEU A 27 -3.49 0.21 9.77
C LEU A 27 -2.58 0.52 10.96
N ASP A 28 -2.28 -0.48 11.80
CA ASP A 28 -1.39 -0.31 12.94
C ASP A 28 0.06 -0.01 12.50
N LEU A 29 0.52 -0.56 11.38
CA LEU A 29 1.83 -0.24 10.80
C LEU A 29 1.87 1.22 10.29
N PHE A 30 0.82 1.66 9.60
CA PHE A 30 0.70 3.06 9.15
C PHE A 30 0.66 4.03 10.33
N LYS A 31 -0.12 3.71 11.38
CA LYS A 31 -0.20 4.51 12.61
C LYS A 31 1.13 4.57 13.36
N ALA A 32 1.88 3.47 13.42
CA ALA A 32 3.21 3.44 14.03
C ALA A 32 4.21 4.37 13.31
N LYS A 33 3.93 4.76 12.06
CA LYS A 33 4.70 5.73 11.28
C LYS A 33 4.12 7.15 11.33
N GLY A 34 3.07 7.36 12.12
CA GLY A 34 2.43 8.66 12.30
C GLY A 34 1.38 9.00 11.26
N TRP A 35 0.98 8.05 10.40
CA TRP A 35 -0.06 8.28 9.41
C TRP A 35 -1.42 7.82 9.90
N GLY A 36 -2.38 8.74 9.88
CA GLY A 36 -3.78 8.43 10.14
C GLY A 36 -4.41 7.63 9.01
N LEU A 37 -5.59 7.03 9.26
CA LEU A 37 -6.33 6.27 8.25
C LEU A 37 -6.62 7.09 6.99
N ALA A 38 -7.04 8.35 7.15
CA ALA A 38 -7.36 9.23 6.03
C ALA A 38 -6.13 9.52 5.15
N GLU A 39 -4.98 9.75 5.77
CA GLU A 39 -3.71 10.00 5.08
C GLU A 39 -3.20 8.73 4.39
N ALA A 40 -3.25 7.59 5.07
CA ALA A 40 -2.83 6.31 4.51
C ALA A 40 -3.72 5.88 3.33
N ASN A 41 -5.02 6.16 3.37
CA ASN A 41 -5.94 5.90 2.25
C ASN A 41 -5.71 6.84 1.06
N ASN A 42 -5.17 8.03 1.29
CA ASN A 42 -4.91 9.04 0.27
C ASN A 42 -3.41 9.43 0.29
N PRO A 43 -2.51 8.48 0.00
CA PRO A 43 -1.08 8.74 0.01
C PRO A 43 -0.75 9.80 -1.03
N ASN A 44 0.20 10.68 -0.69
CA ASN A 44 0.78 11.63 -1.62
C ASN A 44 2.22 11.21 -1.98
N ALA A 45 2.85 11.95 -2.89
CA ALA A 45 4.20 11.64 -3.34
C ALA A 45 5.29 11.72 -2.25
N GLY A 46 5.00 12.33 -1.09
CA GLY A 46 5.89 12.40 0.07
C GLY A 46 5.75 11.24 1.05
N MET A 47 4.74 10.37 0.90
CA MET A 47 4.54 9.23 1.80
C MET A 47 5.50 8.09 1.43
N MET A 48 6.66 8.10 2.07
CA MET A 48 7.76 7.16 1.82
C MET A 48 7.66 5.93 2.73
N LEU A 49 7.35 4.80 2.13
CA LEU A 49 7.31 3.49 2.78
C LEU A 49 8.73 2.92 2.95
N ASP A 50 8.99 2.35 4.12
CA ASP A 50 10.16 1.54 4.42
C ASP A 50 9.96 0.07 3.99
N THR A 51 11.02 -0.72 4.09
CA THR A 51 11.02 -2.12 3.67
C THR A 51 9.96 -2.94 4.39
N ALA A 52 9.81 -2.77 5.71
CA ALA A 52 8.83 -3.52 6.50
C ALA A 52 7.39 -3.26 6.03
N MET A 53 7.05 -2.02 5.71
CA MET A 53 5.74 -1.69 5.16
C MET A 53 5.53 -2.22 3.75
N ILE A 54 6.56 -2.14 2.90
CA ILE A 54 6.49 -2.70 1.54
C ILE A 54 6.22 -4.21 1.60
N ASP A 55 6.91 -4.93 2.47
CA ASP A 55 6.73 -6.37 2.64
C ASP A 55 5.35 -6.71 3.19
N ALA A 56 4.84 -5.95 4.17
CA ALA A 56 3.48 -6.11 4.68
C ALA A 56 2.41 -5.86 3.60
N ILE A 57 2.62 -4.85 2.76
CA ILE A 57 1.75 -4.54 1.63
C ILE A 57 1.80 -5.65 0.57
N LYS A 58 2.99 -6.14 0.20
CA LYS A 58 3.16 -7.27 -0.72
C LYS A 58 2.43 -8.52 -0.22
N ASN A 59 2.61 -8.85 1.06
CA ASN A 59 1.93 -9.98 1.69
C ASN A 59 0.41 -9.81 1.66
N SER A 60 -0.07 -8.59 1.94
CA SER A 60 -1.50 -8.30 1.88
C SER A 60 -2.07 -8.43 0.47
N ILE A 61 -1.34 -7.96 -0.56
CA ILE A 61 -1.75 -8.12 -1.96
C ILE A 61 -1.83 -9.61 -2.31
N LYS A 62 -0.81 -10.39 -1.92
CA LYS A 62 -0.75 -11.84 -2.16
C LYS A 62 -1.86 -12.59 -1.45
N GLU A 63 -2.08 -12.35 -0.17
CA GLU A 63 -3.12 -13.04 0.60
C GLU A 63 -4.53 -12.69 0.13
N MET A 64 -4.81 -11.40 -0.12
CA MET A 64 -6.16 -10.92 -0.41
C MET A 64 -6.57 -11.10 -1.87
N TYR A 65 -5.61 -11.02 -2.79
CA TYR A 65 -5.89 -11.00 -4.23
C TYR A 65 -5.15 -12.08 -5.01
N GLN A 66 -4.29 -12.88 -4.37
CA GLN A 66 -3.47 -13.91 -5.03
C GLN A 66 -2.62 -13.33 -6.17
N MET A 67 -2.18 -12.07 -6.01
CA MET A 67 -1.36 -11.33 -6.97
C MET A 67 -0.02 -10.95 -6.34
N GLU A 68 0.95 -10.61 -7.18
CA GLU A 68 2.25 -10.11 -6.75
C GLU A 68 2.46 -8.69 -7.25
N LEU A 69 2.95 -7.81 -6.36
CA LEU A 69 3.27 -6.44 -6.72
C LEU A 69 4.56 -6.43 -7.58
N PRO A 70 4.51 -5.98 -8.85
CA PRO A 70 5.67 -6.00 -9.71
C PRO A 70 6.80 -5.11 -9.19
N GLU A 71 8.04 -5.56 -9.36
CA GLU A 71 9.23 -4.77 -8.95
C GLU A 71 9.33 -3.44 -9.69
N SER A 72 8.77 -3.33 -10.90
CA SER A 72 8.72 -2.08 -11.66
C SER A 72 7.92 -0.96 -10.98
N VAL A 73 6.95 -1.32 -10.13
CA VAL A 73 6.21 -0.36 -9.30
C VAL A 73 7.06 0.13 -8.12
N LEU A 74 8.03 -0.70 -7.72
CA LEU A 74 8.99 -0.48 -6.64
C LEU A 74 10.31 0.11 -7.14
N ALA A 75 10.37 0.58 -8.39
CA ALA A 75 11.51 1.28 -8.96
C ALA A 75 11.35 2.80 -8.91
#